data_AF-A0A0S2S2G6-F1
#
_entry.id   AF-A0A0S2S2G6-F1
#
_cell.length_a   1.000
_cell.length_b   1.000
_cell.length_c   1.000
_cell.angle_alpha   90.00
_cell.angle_beta   90.00
_cell.angle_gamma   90.00
#
_symmetry.space_group_name_H-M   'P 1'
#
loop_
_entity.id
_entity.type
_entity.pdbx_description
1 polymer ?
#
loop_
_entity_poly.entity_id
_entity_poly.type
_entity_poly.pdbx_seq_one_letter_code
_entity_poly.pdbx_strand_id
1 'polypeptide(L)'
;MSYNRNDGTQPTESIALTGKIKPWALSGPSIQIDPLFSYYANRSRDSIADEIALAGYRTVHYFVVRENEVDGALVAAFQRREIAVWAMVLGNGSFGVSQLPPEWKGWRMELLREPNDGFQRLSHFAQEYVEWKKKAAARLVTDIPFDGFEVAEPYFPEWNGLRSGVYGDIGPHARRAFRERSGEDIPEFRDKHARNYYRKVPKLYAQWVDLRVDAVNALIGELVNGVGGVRDVRPDICVATWSLAVNGRGDVPGQLREWQGLDAVAMIGCVAPDMHVLQTHWPDWMRRRLPPHYIGGYARIAQAVRAIYPNLPLGVQADIGSLASMVRDREWTRRFGATALEGGYNTWTAYEYHLGGYMYDEPPIPLRADRSTADEVVVSFSKRIATPSVNELRVWSRESSTGATGDLIRTGGNDSLRPLELVDAAADGNRLLLRICNLPPRAFSLRLEGVQDTPELWLLKGRKAHHNLPEHEVQVL
;
A
#
# COMPACT_ATOMS: atom_id res chain seq x y z
N MET A 1 -17.28 42.79 24.23
CA MET A 1 -17.83 41.69 25.06
C MET A 1 -17.15 40.41 24.63
N SER A 2 -16.42 39.82 25.55
CA SER A 2 -15.71 38.54 25.40
C SER A 2 -16.72 37.41 25.26
N TYR A 3 -16.53 36.52 24.28
CA TYR A 3 -17.11 35.18 24.31
C TYR A 3 -15.97 34.17 24.27
N ASN A 4 -15.81 33.50 25.40
CA ASN A 4 -14.88 32.43 25.67
C ASN A 4 -15.63 31.09 25.56
N ARG A 5 -14.96 30.12 24.93
CA ARG A 5 -15.03 28.65 25.11
C ARG A 5 -16.34 27.90 24.79
N ASN A 6 -16.20 26.93 23.88
CA ASN A 6 -16.12 25.52 24.28
C ASN A 6 -15.45 24.68 23.18
N ASP A 7 -14.14 24.51 23.29
CA ASP A 7 -13.41 23.39 22.66
C ASP A 7 -13.83 22.11 23.39
N GLY A 8 -14.79 21.40 22.80
CA GLY A 8 -15.17 20.05 23.20
C GLY A 8 -14.04 19.10 22.82
N THR A 9 -13.22 18.78 23.81
CA THR A 9 -12.29 17.66 23.82
C THR A 9 -13.09 16.39 23.53
N GLN A 10 -12.88 15.78 22.36
CA GLN A 10 -13.43 14.46 22.09
C GLN A 10 -12.80 13.44 23.04
N PRO A 11 -13.58 12.48 23.58
CA PRO A 11 -13.04 11.48 24.48
C PRO A 11 -12.02 10.63 23.73
N THR A 12 -10.81 10.53 24.27
CA THR A 12 -9.87 9.46 23.94
C THR A 12 -10.48 8.13 24.34
N GLU A 13 -11.26 7.53 23.45
CA GLU A 13 -11.65 6.13 23.57
C GLU A 13 -10.38 5.28 23.63
N SER A 14 -10.17 4.64 24.77
CA SER A 14 -9.12 3.66 24.96
C SER A 14 -9.31 2.53 23.95
N ILE A 15 -8.44 2.48 22.95
CA ILE A 15 -8.43 1.41 21.95
C ILE A 15 -8.09 0.11 22.69
N ALA A 16 -9.06 -0.81 22.77
CA ALA A 16 -8.86 -2.13 23.35
C ALA A 16 -7.84 -2.92 22.51
N LEU A 17 -6.61 -3.00 23.01
CA LEU A 17 -5.53 -3.88 22.54
C LEU A 17 -5.85 -5.34 22.89
N THR A 18 -6.71 -6.00 22.13
CA THR A 18 -6.72 -7.47 22.04
C THR A 18 -7.52 -7.89 20.81
N GLY A 19 -6.86 -8.03 19.67
CA GLY A 19 -7.45 -8.64 18.47
C GLY A 19 -6.78 -9.97 18.19
N LYS A 20 -7.51 -11.08 18.33
CA LYS A 20 -7.10 -12.33 17.67
C LYS A 20 -6.85 -12.02 16.19
N ILE A 21 -5.74 -12.53 15.64
CA ILE A 21 -5.35 -12.35 14.24
C ILE A 21 -6.57 -12.56 13.35
N LYS A 22 -6.94 -11.51 12.58
CA LYS A 22 -7.98 -11.59 11.56
C LYS A 22 -7.49 -12.59 10.50
N PRO A 23 -8.12 -13.75 10.29
CA PRO A 23 -7.58 -14.78 9.38
C PRO A 23 -7.38 -14.26 7.95
N TRP A 24 -8.18 -13.28 7.52
CA TRP A 24 -8.07 -12.65 6.21
C TRP A 24 -6.90 -11.65 6.08
N ALA A 25 -6.20 -11.29 7.17
CA ALA A 25 -5.04 -10.41 7.10
C ALA A 25 -3.88 -11.03 6.28
N LEU A 26 -3.87 -12.36 6.12
CA LEU A 26 -2.85 -13.13 5.41
C LEU A 26 -3.35 -13.70 4.06
N SER A 27 -4.56 -13.34 3.62
CA SER A 27 -5.15 -13.93 2.42
C SER A 27 -6.13 -13.01 1.69
N GLY A 28 -6.31 -13.24 0.39
CA GLY A 28 -7.28 -12.52 -0.44
C GLY A 28 -6.72 -11.23 -1.04
N PRO A 29 -7.58 -10.35 -1.58
CA PRO A 29 -7.16 -9.09 -2.14
C PRO A 29 -6.82 -8.06 -1.05
N SER A 30 -5.67 -7.43 -1.19
CA SER A 30 -5.26 -6.28 -0.38
C SER A 30 -4.82 -5.12 -1.27
N ILE A 31 -4.63 -3.95 -0.66
CA ILE A 31 -4.23 -2.74 -1.38
C ILE A 31 -3.27 -1.91 -0.53
N GLN A 32 -2.32 -1.23 -1.17
CA GLN A 32 -1.49 -0.25 -0.49
C GLN A 32 -2.13 1.14 -0.56
N ILE A 33 -1.93 1.93 0.50
CA ILE A 33 -2.28 3.35 0.51
C ILE A 33 -1.16 4.15 1.16
N ASP A 34 -0.83 5.30 0.60
CA ASP A 34 -0.03 6.35 1.22
C ASP A 34 -0.94 7.56 1.46
N PRO A 35 -1.37 7.81 2.72
CA PRO A 35 -2.27 8.90 3.05
C PRO A 35 -1.69 10.31 2.82
N LEU A 36 -0.41 10.44 2.48
CA LEU A 36 0.19 11.73 2.12
C LEU A 36 -0.16 12.19 0.69
N PHE A 37 -0.69 11.32 -0.17
CA PHE A 37 -1.16 11.74 -1.49
C PHE A 37 -2.38 12.68 -1.39
N SER A 38 -2.43 13.68 -2.26
CA SER A 38 -3.54 14.65 -2.33
C SER A 38 -4.91 13.99 -2.48
N TYR A 39 -4.97 12.77 -3.04
CA TYR A 39 -6.21 12.00 -3.17
C TYR A 39 -6.91 11.72 -1.83
N TYR A 40 -6.14 11.60 -0.75
CA TYR A 40 -6.65 11.33 0.60
C TYR A 40 -6.85 12.60 1.44
N ALA A 41 -6.34 13.75 0.99
CA ALA A 41 -6.43 15.00 1.74
C ALA A 41 -7.86 15.59 1.76
N ASN A 42 -8.19 16.36 2.80
CA ASN A 42 -9.44 17.14 2.90
C ASN A 42 -10.72 16.27 2.75
N ARG A 43 -10.73 15.09 3.35
CA ARG A 43 -11.91 14.21 3.50
C ARG A 43 -11.79 13.47 4.83
N SER A 44 -12.90 12.93 5.32
CA SER A 44 -12.91 12.16 6.56
C SER A 44 -12.21 10.81 6.38
N ARG A 45 -11.68 10.29 7.49
CA ARG A 45 -11.11 8.95 7.55
C ARG A 45 -12.16 7.87 7.25
N ASP A 46 -13.40 8.07 7.70
CA ASP A 46 -14.49 7.14 7.43
C ASP A 46 -14.83 7.06 5.95
N SER A 47 -14.71 8.17 5.22
CA SER A 47 -14.89 8.20 3.77
C SER A 47 -13.78 7.42 3.04
N ILE A 48 -12.53 7.54 3.47
CA ILE A 48 -11.43 6.74 2.89
C ILE A 48 -11.68 5.24 3.16
N ALA A 49 -11.99 4.89 4.41
CA ALA A 49 -12.25 3.50 4.77
C ALA A 49 -13.49 2.91 4.10
N ASP A 50 -14.51 3.74 3.85
CA ASP A 50 -15.71 3.38 3.09
C ASP A 50 -15.38 3.01 1.65
N GLU A 51 -14.63 3.86 0.96
CA GLU A 51 -14.26 3.67 -0.43
C GLU A 51 -13.46 2.38 -0.64
N ILE A 52 -12.47 2.13 0.23
CA ILE A 52 -11.66 0.91 0.17
C ILE A 52 -12.49 -0.35 0.49
N ALA A 53 -13.42 -0.28 1.45
CA ALA A 53 -14.33 -1.38 1.74
C ALA A 53 -15.25 -1.68 0.55
N LEU A 54 -15.81 -0.65 -0.09
CA LEU A 54 -16.66 -0.79 -1.28
C LEU A 54 -15.89 -1.32 -2.50
N ALA A 55 -14.58 -1.05 -2.59
CA ALA A 55 -13.70 -1.65 -3.58
C ALA A 55 -13.41 -3.14 -3.34
N GLY A 56 -13.85 -3.70 -2.19
CA GLY A 56 -13.76 -5.12 -1.86
C GLY A 56 -12.47 -5.54 -1.16
N TYR A 57 -11.65 -4.58 -0.70
CA TYR A 57 -10.44 -4.90 0.05
C TYR A 57 -10.72 -5.09 1.54
N ARG A 58 -10.20 -6.18 2.11
CA ARG A 58 -10.28 -6.48 3.55
C ARG A 58 -8.96 -6.31 4.29
N THR A 59 -7.91 -5.98 3.56
CA THR A 59 -6.57 -5.76 4.09
C THR A 59 -5.96 -4.55 3.39
N VAL A 60 -5.40 -3.64 4.18
CA VAL A 60 -4.69 -2.44 3.73
C VAL A 60 -3.26 -2.50 4.22
N HIS A 61 -2.34 -2.21 3.32
CA HIS A 61 -0.94 -1.98 3.61
C HIS A 61 -0.73 -0.46 3.69
N TYR A 62 -0.71 0.08 4.91
CA TYR A 62 -0.53 1.50 5.16
C TYR A 62 0.94 1.85 4.96
N PHE A 63 1.25 2.62 3.92
CA PHE A 63 2.60 3.08 3.62
C PHE A 63 3.02 4.19 4.59
N VAL A 64 3.99 3.87 5.43
CA VAL A 64 4.51 4.77 6.47
C VAL A 64 5.73 5.49 5.93
N VAL A 65 5.52 6.69 5.38
CA VAL A 65 6.60 7.55 4.90
C VAL A 65 7.42 8.14 6.05
N ARG A 66 6.75 8.47 7.15
CA ARG A 66 7.33 9.02 8.38
C ARG A 66 6.69 8.35 9.58
N GLU A 67 7.48 7.63 10.39
CA GLU A 67 7.02 6.78 11.49
C GLU A 67 6.40 7.58 12.64
N ASN A 68 6.68 8.88 12.73
CA ASN A 68 6.14 9.80 13.72
C ASN A 68 4.90 10.58 13.24
N GLU A 69 4.49 10.42 11.98
CA GLU A 69 3.38 11.16 11.36
C GLU A 69 2.37 10.19 10.71
N VAL A 70 1.82 9.30 11.52
CA VAL A 70 0.84 8.30 11.10
C VAL A 70 -0.55 8.67 11.62
N ASP A 71 -1.55 8.59 10.74
CA ASP A 71 -2.94 8.88 11.09
C ASP A 71 -3.59 7.67 11.77
N GLY A 72 -3.41 7.56 13.10
CA GLY A 72 -4.01 6.48 13.89
C GLY A 72 -5.55 6.46 13.84
N ALA A 73 -6.20 7.61 13.60
CA ALA A 73 -7.65 7.65 13.44
C ALA A 73 -8.10 7.04 12.10
N LEU A 74 -7.26 7.10 11.06
CA LEU A 74 -7.50 6.39 9.80
C LEU A 74 -7.38 4.88 9.98
N VAL A 75 -6.37 4.42 10.70
CA VAL A 75 -6.22 3.00 11.07
C VAL A 75 -7.47 2.50 11.81
N ALA A 76 -7.95 3.25 12.81
CA ALA A 76 -9.17 2.91 13.53
C ALA A 76 -10.42 2.89 12.62
N ALA A 77 -10.53 3.82 11.66
CA ALA A 77 -11.64 3.85 10.70
C ALA A 77 -11.68 2.61 9.79
N PHE A 78 -10.52 2.12 9.33
CA PHE A 78 -10.42 0.84 8.62
C PHE A 78 -10.86 -0.33 9.50
N GLN A 79 -10.37 -0.38 10.74
CA GLN A 79 -10.64 -1.49 11.65
C GLN A 79 -12.12 -1.58 12.07
N ARG A 80 -12.81 -0.44 12.24
CA ARG A 80 -14.27 -0.41 12.45
C ARG A 80 -15.06 -1.04 11.31
N ARG A 81 -14.47 -1.13 10.11
CA ARG A 81 -15.04 -1.77 8.91
C ARG A 81 -14.47 -3.16 8.66
N GLU A 82 -13.87 -3.78 9.68
CA GLU A 82 -13.24 -5.10 9.63
C GLU A 82 -12.09 -5.21 8.62
N ILE A 83 -11.49 -4.09 8.23
CA ILE A 83 -10.28 -4.07 7.40
C ILE A 83 -9.07 -4.28 8.32
N ALA A 84 -8.19 -5.23 7.97
CA ALA A 84 -6.90 -5.40 8.62
C ALA A 84 -5.90 -4.36 8.10
N VAL A 85 -5.11 -3.74 8.97
CA VAL A 85 -4.16 -2.70 8.57
C VAL A 85 -2.74 -3.10 8.96
N TRP A 86 -1.87 -3.20 7.96
CA TRP A 86 -0.44 -3.46 8.13
C TRP A 86 0.35 -2.14 8.06
N ALA A 87 1.26 -1.92 9.00
CA ALA A 87 2.24 -0.85 8.93
C ALA A 87 3.37 -1.26 7.98
N MET A 88 3.43 -0.64 6.80
CA MET A 88 4.50 -0.83 5.81
C MET A 88 5.54 0.27 5.94
N VAL A 89 6.70 -0.04 6.53
CA VAL A 89 7.82 0.90 6.64
C VAL A 89 8.89 0.63 5.59
N LEU A 90 9.65 1.65 5.19
CA LEU A 90 10.82 1.48 4.31
C LEU A 90 12.06 1.03 5.09
N GLY A 91 12.75 0.00 4.61
CA GLY A 91 13.93 -0.56 5.27
C GLY A 91 15.25 0.12 4.93
N ASN A 92 15.46 0.54 3.68
CA ASN A 92 16.75 1.01 3.19
C ASN A 92 16.93 2.55 3.18
N GLY A 93 15.98 3.31 3.72
CA GLY A 93 16.04 4.77 3.67
C GLY A 93 14.73 5.51 3.93
N SER A 94 14.67 6.76 3.49
CA SER A 94 13.48 7.60 3.57
C SER A 94 13.39 8.66 2.47
N PHE A 95 12.16 9.02 2.08
CA PHE A 95 11.85 10.16 1.22
C PHE A 95 11.80 11.50 1.98
N GLY A 96 11.85 11.47 3.31
CA GLY A 96 11.90 12.65 4.18
C GLY A 96 12.99 12.51 5.25
N VAL A 97 13.52 13.64 5.73
CA VAL A 97 14.58 13.64 6.75
C VAL A 97 14.20 14.39 8.03
N SER A 98 12.98 14.93 8.10
CA SER A 98 12.51 15.72 9.24
C SER A 98 12.38 14.92 10.53
N GLN A 99 12.14 13.61 10.41
CA GLN A 99 12.04 12.66 11.50
C GLN A 99 13.40 12.06 11.92
N LEU A 100 14.44 12.24 11.10
CA LEU A 100 15.77 11.71 11.36
C LEU A 100 16.53 12.65 12.32
N PRO A 101 17.37 12.12 13.22
CA PRO A 101 18.15 12.96 14.12
C PRO A 101 19.29 13.68 13.39
N PRO A 102 19.85 14.78 13.91
CA PRO A 102 20.78 15.64 13.18
C PRO A 102 22.01 14.93 12.57
N GLU A 103 22.46 13.84 13.18
CA GLU A 103 23.60 13.02 12.77
C GLU A 103 23.33 12.07 11.58
N TRP A 104 22.08 11.98 11.10
CA TRP A 104 21.65 10.98 10.10
C TRP A 104 22.49 10.94 8.83
N LYS A 105 23.10 12.07 8.45
CA LYS A 105 23.98 12.16 7.27
C LYS A 105 25.17 11.22 7.35
N GLY A 106 25.65 10.92 8.57
CA GLY A 106 26.70 9.96 8.81
C GLY A 106 26.30 8.52 8.48
N TRP A 107 25.01 8.22 8.44
CA TRP A 107 24.50 6.87 8.20
C TRP A 107 24.32 6.53 6.72
N ARG A 108 24.56 7.47 5.81
CA ARG A 108 24.25 7.29 4.38
C ARG A 108 25.08 6.18 3.75
N MET A 109 24.45 5.44 2.84
CA MET A 109 25.17 4.56 1.92
C MET A 109 26.06 5.40 0.99
N GLU A 110 27.24 4.89 0.62
CA GLU A 110 27.98 5.38 -0.54
C GLU A 110 27.70 4.47 -1.73
N LEU A 111 27.29 5.05 -2.86
CA LEU A 111 27.11 4.33 -4.12
C LEU A 111 28.25 4.64 -5.08
N LEU A 112 28.45 3.81 -6.10
CA LEU A 112 29.41 4.11 -7.17
C LEU A 112 29.11 5.46 -7.84
N ARG A 113 27.82 5.80 -7.98
CA ARG A 113 27.28 7.07 -8.44
C ARG A 113 25.97 7.37 -7.71
N GLU A 114 25.84 8.58 -7.19
CA GLU A 114 24.61 9.03 -6.53
C GLU A 114 23.50 9.29 -7.57
N PRO A 115 22.32 8.66 -7.46
CA PRO A 115 21.16 9.01 -8.26
C PRO A 115 20.50 10.29 -7.76
N ASN A 116 19.85 11.03 -8.65
CA ASN A 116 19.08 12.23 -8.31
C ASN A 116 17.58 11.90 -8.28
N ASP A 117 17.15 11.17 -7.26
CA ASP A 117 15.77 10.70 -7.09
C ASP A 117 15.10 11.19 -5.79
N GLY A 118 15.81 12.00 -4.99
CA GLY A 118 15.31 12.54 -3.72
C GLY A 118 15.31 11.54 -2.55
N PHE A 119 15.61 10.26 -2.80
CA PHE A 119 15.58 9.22 -1.77
C PHE A 119 16.88 9.14 -0.99
N GLN A 120 16.80 9.23 0.34
CA GLN A 120 17.96 9.14 1.23
C GLN A 120 18.21 7.69 1.61
N ARG A 121 19.28 7.10 1.09
CA ARG A 121 19.67 5.71 1.34
C ARG A 121 20.54 5.60 2.58
N LEU A 122 20.12 4.79 3.54
CA LEU A 122 20.76 4.65 4.84
C LEU A 122 21.38 3.26 4.97
N SER A 123 22.64 3.22 5.36
CA SER A 123 23.45 2.01 5.41
C SER A 123 22.95 1.06 6.49
N HIS A 124 22.70 -0.20 6.09
CA HIS A 124 22.39 -1.27 7.04
C HIS A 124 23.59 -1.60 7.97
N PHE A 125 24.79 -1.08 7.65
CA PHE A 125 26.01 -1.21 8.45
C PHE A 125 26.23 -0.04 9.42
N ALA A 126 25.36 0.96 9.41
CA ALA A 126 25.36 2.03 10.41
C ALA A 126 24.51 1.59 11.61
N GLN A 127 25.14 1.14 12.69
CA GLN A 127 24.44 0.62 13.87
C GLN A 127 23.48 1.67 14.46
N GLU A 128 23.86 2.93 14.41
CA GLU A 128 23.03 4.04 14.88
C GLU A 128 21.72 4.15 14.10
N TYR A 129 21.76 3.91 12.78
CA TYR A 129 20.56 3.84 11.95
C TYR A 129 19.69 2.63 12.31
N VAL A 130 20.30 1.45 12.43
CA VAL A 130 19.58 0.22 12.78
C VAL A 130 18.85 0.38 14.13
N GLU A 131 19.55 0.90 15.14
CA GLU A 131 18.99 1.16 16.47
C GLU A 131 17.90 2.23 16.45
N TRP A 132 18.11 3.33 15.71
CA TRP A 132 17.08 4.35 15.54
C TRP A 132 15.82 3.77 14.91
N LYS A 133 15.98 3.01 13.82
CA LYS A 133 14.87 2.41 13.07
C LYS A 133 14.12 1.39 13.92
N LYS A 134 14.83 0.56 14.71
CA LYS A 134 14.22 -0.40 15.64
C LYS A 134 13.32 0.31 16.64
N LYS A 135 13.83 1.37 17.28
CA LYS A 135 13.06 2.17 18.24
C LYS A 135 11.85 2.85 17.58
N ALA A 136 12.02 3.39 16.37
CA ALA A 136 10.92 4.00 15.62
C ALA A 136 9.83 2.98 15.27
N ALA A 137 10.20 1.78 14.80
CA ALA A 137 9.28 0.70 14.49
C ALA A 137 8.55 0.18 15.74
N ALA A 138 9.27 -0.07 16.83
CA ALA A 138 8.68 -0.52 18.09
C ALA A 138 7.69 0.51 18.66
N ARG A 139 8.05 1.80 18.62
CA ARG A 139 7.14 2.88 19.01
C ARG A 139 5.90 2.93 18.14
N LEU A 140 6.06 2.85 16.81
CA LEU A 140 4.95 2.88 15.86
C LEU A 140 3.88 1.83 16.17
N VAL A 141 4.27 0.58 16.39
CA VAL A 141 3.33 -0.53 16.66
C VAL A 141 2.79 -0.54 18.09
N THR A 142 3.42 0.22 18.99
CA THR A 142 2.92 0.44 20.36
C THR A 142 1.88 1.57 20.38
N ASP A 143 2.17 2.67 19.68
CA ASP A 143 1.34 3.88 19.68
C ASP A 143 0.07 3.71 18.82
N ILE A 144 0.11 2.84 17.80
CA ILE A 144 -0.97 2.67 16.83
C ILE A 144 -1.34 1.19 16.72
N PRO A 145 -2.65 0.84 16.77
CA PRO A 145 -3.11 -0.55 16.89
C PRO A 145 -3.06 -1.30 15.55
N PHE A 146 -1.94 -1.28 14.84
CA PHE A 146 -1.80 -2.05 13.60
C PHE A 146 -2.03 -3.55 13.83
N ASP A 147 -2.66 -4.20 12.84
CA ASP A 147 -2.90 -5.65 12.82
C ASP A 147 -1.64 -6.42 12.37
N GLY A 148 -0.74 -5.75 11.64
CA GLY A 148 0.52 -6.33 11.18
C GLY A 148 1.63 -5.29 10.94
N PHE A 149 2.86 -5.75 10.83
CA PHE A 149 4.05 -4.95 10.56
C PHE A 149 4.86 -5.56 9.42
N GLU A 150 5.38 -4.72 8.53
CA GLU A 150 6.19 -5.17 7.40
C GLU A 150 7.25 -4.15 7.01
N VAL A 151 8.38 -4.65 6.50
CA VAL A 151 9.49 -3.83 6.02
C VAL A 151 9.58 -3.97 4.52
N ALA A 152 9.11 -2.95 3.80
CA ALA A 152 9.24 -2.82 2.36
C ALA A 152 10.63 -2.28 2.00
N GLU A 153 11.10 -2.64 0.80
CA GLU A 153 12.36 -2.18 0.23
C GLU A 153 13.58 -2.23 1.16
N PRO A 154 13.86 -3.32 1.89
CA PRO A 154 15.02 -3.40 2.78
C PRO A 154 16.35 -3.65 2.04
N TYR A 155 16.38 -3.52 0.72
CA TYR A 155 17.47 -3.99 -0.13
C TYR A 155 18.43 -2.89 -0.57
N PHE A 156 19.62 -3.28 -1.00
CA PHE A 156 20.56 -2.34 -1.60
C PHE A 156 20.12 -1.92 -3.01
N PRO A 157 20.27 -0.64 -3.38
CA PRO A 157 19.98 -0.15 -4.72
C PRO A 157 21.13 -0.51 -5.67
N GLU A 158 20.90 -0.72 -6.96
CA GLU A 158 19.65 -0.99 -7.70
C GLU A 158 19.85 -2.29 -8.53
N TRP A 159 18.76 -2.88 -9.02
CA TRP A 159 18.82 -3.89 -10.09
C TRP A 159 19.77 -3.46 -11.21
N ASN A 160 20.74 -4.31 -11.53
CA ASN A 160 21.82 -4.03 -12.49
C ASN A 160 22.72 -2.84 -12.09
N GLY A 161 22.84 -2.57 -10.79
CA GLY A 161 23.56 -1.45 -10.19
C GLY A 161 25.00 -1.32 -10.65
N LEU A 162 25.71 -2.44 -10.84
CA LEU A 162 27.10 -2.45 -11.31
C LEU A 162 27.25 -1.80 -12.69
N ARG A 163 26.25 -1.96 -13.57
CA ARG A 163 26.25 -1.36 -14.90
C ARG A 163 25.71 0.07 -14.87
N SER A 164 24.66 0.34 -14.08
CA SER A 164 24.08 1.68 -13.99
C SER A 164 24.95 2.65 -13.19
N GLY A 165 25.86 2.14 -12.37
CA GLY A 165 26.64 2.91 -11.40
C GLY A 165 25.88 3.13 -10.08
N VAL A 166 24.65 2.63 -9.94
CA VAL A 166 23.89 2.70 -8.70
C VAL A 166 24.10 1.39 -7.94
N TYR A 167 25.35 1.06 -7.59
CA TYR A 167 25.69 -0.10 -6.77
C TYR A 167 26.35 0.37 -5.48
N GLY A 168 25.91 -0.19 -4.36
CA GLY A 168 26.48 0.03 -3.05
C GLY A 168 25.83 -0.90 -2.03
N ASP A 169 26.03 -0.70 -0.74
CA ASP A 169 26.86 0.33 -0.10
C ASP A 169 28.36 0.02 -0.21
N ILE A 170 29.19 0.97 -0.63
CA ILE A 170 30.67 0.88 -0.66
C ILE A 170 31.35 1.90 0.27
N GLY A 171 30.56 2.48 1.18
CA GLY A 171 30.99 3.54 2.09
C GLY A 171 31.76 3.03 3.30
N PRO A 172 32.15 3.95 4.21
CA PRO A 172 32.99 3.63 5.36
C PRO A 172 32.40 2.54 6.28
N HIS A 173 31.08 2.54 6.48
CA HIS A 173 30.40 1.53 7.31
C HIS A 173 30.51 0.13 6.71
N ALA A 174 30.17 -0.03 5.43
CA ALA A 174 30.27 -1.32 4.73
C ALA A 174 31.72 -1.81 4.62
N ARG A 175 32.69 -0.90 4.38
CA ARG A 175 34.12 -1.22 4.37
C ARG A 175 34.61 -1.78 5.70
N ARG A 176 34.23 -1.12 6.80
CA ARG A 176 34.58 -1.57 8.15
C ARG A 176 33.96 -2.93 8.44
N ALA A 177 32.66 -3.10 8.20
CA ALA A 177 31.97 -4.37 8.42
C ALA A 177 32.58 -5.52 7.61
N PHE A 178 32.96 -5.27 6.36
CA PHE A 178 33.63 -6.29 5.55
C PHE A 178 35.01 -6.65 6.08
N ARG A 179 35.81 -5.66 6.48
CA ARG A 179 37.14 -5.91 7.04
C ARG A 179 37.07 -6.69 8.35
N GLU A 180 36.11 -6.37 9.21
CA GLU A 180 35.86 -7.11 10.45
C GLU A 180 35.48 -8.57 10.19
N ARG A 181 34.67 -8.84 9.16
CA ARG A 181 34.25 -10.20 8.79
C ARG A 181 35.33 -11.02 8.09
N SER A 182 36.01 -10.43 7.10
CA SER A 182 36.87 -11.16 6.16
C SER A 182 38.36 -11.01 6.44
N GLY A 183 38.77 -9.99 7.21
CA GLY A 183 40.16 -9.58 7.36
C GLY A 183 40.71 -8.78 6.17
N GLU A 184 39.94 -8.62 5.11
CA GLU A 184 40.35 -8.03 3.83
C GLU A 184 39.64 -6.69 3.56
N ASP A 185 40.21 -5.88 2.67
CA ASP A 185 39.51 -4.70 2.14
C ASP A 185 38.44 -5.13 1.11
N ILE A 186 37.39 -4.32 0.93
CA ILE A 186 36.32 -4.63 -0.03
C ILE A 186 36.86 -4.79 -1.46
N PRO A 187 36.17 -5.54 -2.34
CA PRO A 187 36.50 -5.57 -3.75
C PRO A 187 36.52 -4.16 -4.38
N GLU A 188 37.39 -3.93 -5.34
CA GLU A 188 37.41 -2.69 -6.13
C GLU A 188 36.38 -2.77 -7.26
N PHE A 189 35.59 -1.71 -7.43
CA PHE A 189 34.45 -1.67 -8.35
C PHE A 189 34.58 -0.62 -9.46
N ARG A 190 35.47 0.37 -9.30
CA ARG A 190 35.71 1.47 -10.24
C ARG A 190 36.93 1.19 -11.11
N ASP A 191 38.07 0.85 -10.51
CA ASP A 191 39.31 0.62 -11.26
C ASP A 191 39.48 -0.84 -11.71
N LYS A 192 39.38 -1.07 -13.03
CA LYS A 192 39.57 -2.38 -13.65
C LYS A 192 41.03 -2.87 -13.59
N HIS A 193 41.99 -1.98 -13.37
CA HIS A 193 43.42 -2.33 -13.29
C HIS A 193 43.84 -2.76 -11.89
N ALA A 194 43.09 -2.36 -10.85
CA ALA A 194 43.30 -2.81 -9.48
C ALA A 194 43.40 -4.35 -9.36
N ARG A 195 44.28 -4.82 -8.46
CA ARG A 195 44.51 -6.25 -8.23
C ARG A 195 43.28 -6.94 -7.65
N ASN A 196 42.56 -6.26 -6.76
CA ASN A 196 41.33 -6.70 -6.12
C ASN A 196 40.06 -6.25 -6.87
N TYR A 197 40.15 -5.87 -8.16
CA TYR A 197 38.96 -5.60 -8.97
C TYR A 197 38.00 -6.78 -8.92
N TYR A 198 36.71 -6.56 -8.63
CA TYR A 198 35.77 -7.61 -8.21
C TYR A 198 35.71 -8.84 -9.12
N ARG A 199 35.93 -8.67 -10.44
CA ARG A 199 35.96 -9.78 -11.40
C ARG A 199 37.24 -10.63 -11.37
N LYS A 200 38.34 -10.11 -10.81
CA LYS A 200 39.65 -10.81 -10.70
C LYS A 200 39.75 -11.66 -9.45
N VAL A 201 38.95 -11.37 -8.42
CA VAL A 201 38.99 -12.01 -7.09
C VAL A 201 37.63 -12.60 -6.72
N PRO A 202 37.14 -13.62 -7.47
CA PRO A 202 35.77 -14.12 -7.33
C PRO A 202 35.42 -14.63 -5.93
N LYS A 203 36.37 -15.18 -5.17
CA LYS A 203 36.15 -15.61 -3.78
C LYS A 203 35.88 -14.43 -2.85
N LEU A 204 36.66 -13.35 -2.96
CA LEU A 204 36.47 -12.13 -2.18
C LEU A 204 35.15 -11.45 -2.55
N TYR A 205 34.82 -11.45 -3.84
CA TYR A 205 33.55 -10.90 -4.31
C TYR A 205 32.34 -11.70 -3.81
N ALA A 206 32.41 -13.03 -3.77
CA ALA A 206 31.35 -13.86 -3.19
C ALA A 206 31.14 -13.54 -1.69
N GLN A 207 32.22 -13.41 -0.91
CA GLN A 207 32.13 -12.98 0.50
C GLN A 207 31.48 -11.60 0.66
N TRP A 208 31.75 -10.68 -0.27
CA TRP A 208 31.15 -9.35 -0.28
C TRP A 208 29.64 -9.42 -0.56
N VAL A 209 29.21 -10.26 -1.51
CA VAL A 209 27.80 -10.51 -1.78
C VAL A 209 27.11 -11.12 -0.55
N ASP A 210 27.74 -12.11 0.09
CA ASP A 210 27.20 -12.73 1.31
C ASP A 210 27.07 -11.73 2.46
N LEU A 211 28.04 -10.80 2.64
CA LEU A 211 27.91 -9.71 3.60
C LEU A 211 26.69 -8.83 3.34
N ARG A 212 26.43 -8.49 2.08
CA ARG A 212 25.27 -7.66 1.75
C ARG A 212 23.96 -8.40 2.01
N VAL A 213 23.90 -9.70 1.70
CA VAL A 213 22.73 -10.53 2.05
C VAL A 213 22.52 -10.57 3.57
N ASP A 214 23.59 -10.82 4.33
CA ASP A 214 23.50 -10.87 5.79
C ASP A 214 23.07 -9.54 6.39
N ALA A 215 23.52 -8.40 5.83
CA ALA A 215 23.15 -7.07 6.30
C ALA A 215 21.67 -6.75 6.11
N VAL A 216 21.08 -7.14 4.98
CA VAL A 216 19.63 -6.98 4.74
C VAL A 216 18.84 -7.82 5.74
N ASN A 217 19.22 -9.09 5.89
CA ASN A 217 18.53 -10.01 6.81
C ASN A 217 18.67 -9.57 8.27
N ALA A 218 19.87 -9.15 8.68
CA ALA A 218 20.17 -8.69 10.03
C ALA A 218 19.42 -7.41 10.38
N LEU A 219 19.30 -6.44 9.45
CA LEU A 219 18.46 -5.27 9.67
C LEU A 219 17.03 -5.68 10.02
N ILE A 220 16.37 -6.46 9.16
CA ILE A 220 14.97 -6.83 9.36
C ILE A 220 14.82 -7.69 10.63
N GLY A 221 15.74 -8.65 10.83
CA GLY A 221 15.79 -9.47 12.03
C GLY A 221 15.91 -8.64 13.31
N GLU A 222 16.74 -7.60 13.32
CA GLU A 222 16.90 -6.70 14.46
C GLU A 222 15.67 -5.82 14.69
N LEU A 223 15.04 -5.28 13.63
CA LEU A 223 13.81 -4.50 13.77
C LEU A 223 12.66 -5.34 14.36
N VAL A 224 12.56 -6.60 13.94
CA VAL A 224 11.43 -7.48 14.30
C VAL A 224 11.68 -8.23 15.59
N ASN A 225 12.79 -8.97 15.67
CA ASN A 225 13.09 -9.95 16.71
C ASN A 225 14.16 -9.45 17.71
N GLY A 226 14.81 -8.31 17.46
CA GLY A 226 15.79 -7.73 18.37
C GLY A 226 15.14 -7.30 19.69
N VAL A 227 15.96 -7.18 20.75
CA VAL A 227 15.49 -6.69 22.05
C VAL A 227 14.99 -5.24 21.90
N GLY A 228 13.77 -4.99 22.38
CA GLY A 228 13.05 -3.73 22.15
C GLY A 228 12.55 -3.53 20.71
N GLY A 229 12.56 -4.58 19.88
CA GLY A 229 12.00 -4.60 18.54
C GLY A 229 10.50 -4.88 18.53
N VAL A 230 9.93 -5.01 17.33
CA VAL A 230 8.47 -5.09 17.10
C VAL A 230 7.81 -6.23 17.87
N ARG A 231 8.35 -7.46 17.82
CA ARG A 231 7.74 -8.61 18.53
C ARG A 231 8.00 -8.61 20.03
N ASP A 232 9.02 -7.90 20.49
CA ASP A 232 9.28 -7.75 21.93
C ASP A 232 8.21 -6.85 22.58
N VAL A 233 7.84 -5.75 21.90
CA VAL A 233 6.81 -4.81 22.40
C VAL A 233 5.38 -5.21 22.02
N ARG A 234 5.20 -5.95 20.93
CA ARG A 234 3.91 -6.46 20.45
C ARG A 234 4.04 -7.93 20.04
N PRO A 235 4.06 -8.88 20.99
CA PRO A 235 4.19 -10.31 20.67
C PRO A 235 3.03 -10.90 19.85
N ASP A 236 1.89 -10.20 19.81
CA ASP A 236 0.67 -10.59 19.10
C ASP A 236 0.62 -10.12 17.63
N ILE A 237 1.51 -9.23 17.21
CA ILE A 237 1.45 -8.62 15.88
C ILE A 237 1.92 -9.60 14.78
N CYS A 238 1.18 -9.64 13.68
CA CYS A 238 1.63 -10.35 12.49
C CYS A 238 2.82 -9.63 11.83
N VAL A 239 3.75 -10.39 11.27
CA VAL A 239 4.92 -9.83 10.57
C VAL A 239 5.00 -10.37 9.15
N ALA A 240 5.25 -9.49 8.18
CA ALA A 240 5.53 -9.87 6.81
C ALA A 240 6.91 -9.37 6.37
N THR A 241 7.60 -10.18 5.58
CA THR A 241 8.85 -9.77 4.92
C THR A 241 8.66 -9.63 3.43
N TRP A 242 9.44 -8.74 2.83
CA TRP A 242 9.34 -8.39 1.41
C TRP A 242 10.65 -8.66 0.70
N SER A 243 10.59 -9.39 -0.40
CA SER A 243 11.69 -9.56 -1.35
C SER A 243 11.25 -9.14 -2.74
N LEU A 244 12.20 -8.90 -3.65
CA LEU A 244 11.89 -8.57 -5.02
C LEU A 244 11.72 -9.82 -5.89
N ALA A 245 10.91 -9.69 -6.93
CA ALA A 245 10.75 -10.67 -7.98
C ALA A 245 10.83 -10.01 -9.36
N VAL A 246 11.43 -10.72 -10.31
CA VAL A 246 11.62 -10.28 -11.69
C VAL A 246 11.29 -11.41 -12.65
N ASN A 247 10.52 -11.11 -13.70
CA ASN A 247 10.22 -12.01 -14.80
C ASN A 247 11.37 -11.90 -15.78
N GLY A 248 12.48 -12.51 -15.37
CA GLY A 248 13.76 -12.52 -16.05
C GLY A 248 14.19 -13.92 -16.47
N ARG A 249 15.20 -13.98 -17.34
CA ARG A 249 15.86 -15.24 -17.74
C ARG A 249 17.08 -15.50 -16.85
N GLY A 250 17.43 -16.78 -16.70
CA GLY A 250 18.63 -17.19 -15.97
C GLY A 250 18.40 -17.38 -14.47
N ASP A 251 19.45 -17.17 -13.69
CA ASP A 251 19.46 -17.27 -12.23
C ASP A 251 19.04 -15.94 -11.58
N VAL A 252 17.73 -15.67 -11.61
CA VAL A 252 17.15 -14.46 -10.98
C VAL A 252 17.43 -14.41 -9.47
N PRO A 253 17.29 -15.50 -8.68
CA PRO A 253 17.69 -15.49 -7.28
C PRO A 253 19.15 -15.09 -7.07
N GLY A 254 20.08 -15.64 -7.84
CA GLY A 254 21.50 -15.25 -7.78
C GLY A 254 21.73 -13.78 -8.14
N GLN A 255 21.01 -13.24 -9.13
CA GLN A 255 21.07 -11.82 -9.49
C GLN A 255 20.55 -10.91 -8.38
N LEU A 256 19.45 -11.27 -7.72
CA LEU A 256 18.91 -10.52 -6.58
C LEU A 256 19.88 -10.51 -5.40
N ARG A 257 20.51 -11.66 -5.10
CA ARG A 257 21.59 -11.75 -4.11
C ARG A 257 22.75 -10.81 -4.49
N GLU A 258 23.26 -10.93 -5.70
CA GLU A 258 24.42 -10.17 -6.17
C GLU A 258 24.16 -8.66 -6.20
N TRP A 259 23.04 -8.24 -6.79
CA TRP A 259 22.83 -6.83 -7.12
C TRP A 259 22.25 -6.07 -5.93
N GLN A 260 21.41 -6.70 -5.13
CA GLN A 260 20.59 -6.01 -4.13
C GLN A 260 20.69 -6.60 -2.72
N GLY A 261 21.48 -7.66 -2.53
CA GLY A 261 21.62 -8.32 -1.23
C GLY A 261 20.35 -9.03 -0.79
N LEU A 262 19.51 -9.49 -1.73
CA LEU A 262 18.26 -10.16 -1.41
C LEU A 262 18.36 -11.67 -1.54
N ASP A 263 18.01 -12.37 -0.47
CA ASP A 263 17.70 -13.79 -0.48
C ASP A 263 16.44 -14.05 0.34
N ALA A 264 15.35 -14.39 -0.34
CA ALA A 264 14.05 -14.63 0.31
C ALA A 264 14.10 -15.77 1.33
N VAL A 265 14.80 -16.87 1.03
CA VAL A 265 14.87 -18.05 1.91
C VAL A 265 15.63 -17.72 3.19
N ALA A 266 16.77 -17.04 3.06
CA ALA A 266 17.58 -16.64 4.21
C ALA A 266 16.85 -15.57 5.04
N MET A 267 16.17 -14.62 4.39
CA MET A 267 15.35 -13.61 5.06
C MET A 267 14.23 -14.24 5.89
N ILE A 268 13.50 -15.20 5.31
CA ILE A 268 12.44 -15.94 6.03
C ILE A 268 13.03 -16.72 7.20
N GLY A 269 14.17 -17.38 7.03
CA GLY A 269 14.81 -18.12 8.12
C GLY A 269 15.29 -17.23 9.27
N CYS A 270 15.74 -16.02 8.96
CA CYS A 270 16.19 -15.05 9.95
C CYS A 270 15.02 -14.42 10.73
N VAL A 271 13.94 -14.07 10.03
CA VAL A 271 12.83 -13.30 10.61
C VAL A 271 11.72 -14.21 11.16
N ALA A 272 11.50 -15.38 10.56
CA ALA A 272 10.34 -16.24 10.79
C ALA A 272 9.01 -15.46 10.69
N PRO A 273 8.68 -14.87 9.53
CA PRO A 273 7.46 -14.08 9.36
C PRO A 273 6.19 -14.95 9.31
N ASP A 274 5.04 -14.29 9.46
CA ASP A 274 3.72 -14.88 9.26
C ASP A 274 3.31 -14.92 7.78
N MET A 275 3.97 -14.12 6.93
CA MET A 275 3.82 -14.10 5.48
C MET A 275 5.08 -13.58 4.79
N HIS A 276 5.35 -14.05 3.56
CA HIS A 276 6.38 -13.44 2.71
C HIS A 276 5.77 -12.90 1.42
N VAL A 277 6.12 -11.67 1.05
CA VAL A 277 5.59 -10.99 -0.15
C VAL A 277 6.68 -10.86 -1.21
N LEU A 278 6.34 -11.26 -2.44
CA LEU A 278 7.14 -11.02 -3.63
C LEU A 278 6.72 -9.70 -4.28
N GLN A 279 7.58 -8.69 -4.16
CA GLN A 279 7.42 -7.37 -4.75
C GLN A 279 7.81 -7.36 -6.22
N THR A 280 6.94 -6.84 -7.08
CA THR A 280 7.27 -6.64 -8.49
C THR A 280 8.34 -5.57 -8.64
N HIS A 281 9.42 -5.88 -9.33
CA HIS A 281 10.50 -4.92 -9.58
C HIS A 281 10.28 -4.12 -10.89
N TRP A 282 10.90 -2.94 -10.96
CA TRP A 282 10.87 -2.03 -12.12
C TRP A 282 11.09 -2.64 -13.51
N PRO A 283 11.95 -3.65 -13.74
CA PRO A 283 12.09 -4.25 -15.06
C PRO A 283 10.78 -4.87 -15.60
N ASP A 284 9.86 -5.22 -14.71
CA ASP A 284 8.54 -5.71 -15.06
C ASP A 284 7.50 -4.60 -15.04
N TRP A 285 7.34 -3.88 -13.93
CA TRP A 285 6.26 -2.89 -13.84
C TRP A 285 6.39 -1.75 -14.86
N MET A 286 7.62 -1.43 -15.28
CA MET A 286 7.85 -0.43 -16.32
C MET A 286 7.37 -0.83 -17.72
N ARG A 287 6.97 -2.09 -17.94
CA ARG A 287 6.52 -2.55 -19.25
C ARG A 287 5.12 -2.00 -19.53
N ARG A 288 4.98 -1.18 -20.57
CA ARG A 288 3.69 -0.60 -20.98
C ARG A 288 2.58 -1.64 -21.16
N ARG A 289 2.89 -2.77 -21.80
CA ARG A 289 1.95 -3.88 -22.09
C ARG A 289 2.25 -5.10 -21.22
N LEU A 290 2.44 -4.90 -19.92
CA LEU A 290 2.63 -6.00 -18.98
C LEU A 290 1.32 -6.81 -18.89
N PRO A 291 1.29 -8.11 -19.26
CA PRO A 291 0.07 -8.90 -19.13
C PRO A 291 -0.17 -9.25 -17.65
N PRO A 292 -1.42 -9.44 -17.19
CA PRO A 292 -1.73 -9.70 -15.77
C PRO A 292 -1.14 -11.02 -15.24
N HIS A 293 -0.81 -11.97 -16.11
CA HIS A 293 -0.22 -13.27 -15.74
C HIS A 293 1.32 -13.26 -15.66
N TYR A 294 1.98 -12.10 -15.76
CA TYR A 294 3.46 -12.01 -15.77
C TYR A 294 4.12 -12.61 -14.53
N ILE A 295 3.41 -12.66 -13.40
CA ILE A 295 3.85 -13.28 -12.14
C ILE A 295 4.09 -14.79 -12.24
N GLY A 296 3.63 -15.45 -13.32
CA GLY A 296 4.07 -16.81 -13.64
C GLY A 296 5.59 -16.91 -13.79
N GLY A 297 6.26 -15.81 -14.15
CA GLY A 297 7.72 -15.71 -14.17
C GLY A 297 8.37 -15.77 -12.78
N TYR A 298 7.62 -15.59 -11.70
CA TYR A 298 8.13 -15.60 -10.32
C TYR A 298 8.17 -16.99 -9.70
N ALA A 299 7.65 -18.00 -10.43
CA ALA A 299 7.49 -19.36 -9.93
C ALA A 299 8.77 -19.97 -9.35
N ARG A 300 9.95 -19.66 -9.91
CA ARG A 300 11.24 -20.17 -9.39
C ARG A 300 11.53 -19.67 -7.97
N ILE A 301 11.26 -18.40 -7.70
CA ILE A 301 11.46 -17.80 -6.37
C ILE A 301 10.43 -18.40 -5.40
N ALA A 302 9.15 -18.44 -5.80
CA ALA A 302 8.09 -19.01 -4.98
C ALA A 302 8.31 -20.49 -4.65
N GLN A 303 8.79 -21.29 -5.61
CA GLN A 303 9.10 -22.71 -5.42
C GLN A 303 10.27 -22.91 -4.46
N ALA A 304 11.33 -22.10 -4.55
CA ALA A 304 12.45 -22.17 -3.60
C ALA A 304 11.99 -21.90 -2.17
N VAL A 305 11.10 -20.91 -1.97
CA VAL A 305 10.51 -20.64 -0.67
C VAL A 305 9.63 -21.80 -0.20
N ARG A 306 8.69 -22.27 -1.03
CA ARG A 306 7.78 -23.36 -0.67
C ARG A 306 8.49 -24.69 -0.39
N ALA A 307 9.64 -24.93 -1.01
CA ALA A 307 10.43 -26.14 -0.76
C ALA A 307 10.98 -26.20 0.68
N ILE A 308 11.24 -25.05 1.30
CA ILE A 308 11.83 -24.95 2.64
C ILE A 308 10.76 -24.58 3.68
N TYR A 309 9.81 -23.73 3.30
CA TYR A 309 8.72 -23.23 4.15
C TYR A 309 7.35 -23.51 3.51
N PRO A 310 6.92 -24.78 3.42
CA PRO A 310 5.72 -25.17 2.67
C PRO A 310 4.41 -24.60 3.22
N ASN A 311 4.38 -24.26 4.51
CA ASN A 311 3.19 -23.73 5.20
C ASN A 311 3.19 -22.20 5.32
N LEU A 312 4.24 -21.51 4.86
CA LEU A 312 4.32 -20.06 4.95
C LEU A 312 3.43 -19.42 3.87
N PRO A 313 2.45 -18.57 4.23
CA PRO A 313 1.69 -17.80 3.27
C PRO A 313 2.58 -16.95 2.35
N LEU A 314 2.30 -17.00 1.04
CA LEU A 314 2.98 -16.16 0.06
C LEU A 314 2.04 -15.10 -0.51
N GLY A 315 2.49 -13.86 -0.47
CA GLY A 315 1.88 -12.73 -1.16
C GLY A 315 2.63 -12.35 -2.43
N VAL A 316 1.95 -11.65 -3.34
CA VAL A 316 2.59 -11.01 -4.49
C VAL A 316 2.06 -9.59 -4.66
N GLN A 317 2.95 -8.65 -4.98
CA GLN A 317 2.60 -7.25 -5.19
C GLN A 317 2.74 -6.87 -6.68
N ALA A 318 1.86 -6.01 -7.17
CA ALA A 318 1.95 -5.36 -8.48
C ALA A 318 2.01 -3.84 -8.34
N ASP A 319 2.52 -3.17 -9.38
CA ASP A 319 2.31 -1.75 -9.61
C ASP A 319 1.21 -1.55 -10.66
N ILE A 320 0.27 -0.65 -10.38
CA ILE A 320 -0.91 -0.41 -11.21
C ILE A 320 -0.97 0.97 -11.86
N GLY A 321 0.04 1.84 -11.69
CA GLY A 321 -0.03 3.16 -12.31
C GLY A 321 0.96 4.23 -11.84
N SER A 322 2.15 3.89 -11.33
CA SER A 322 3.16 4.89 -10.92
C SER A 322 3.58 5.85 -12.04
N LEU A 323 3.43 5.44 -13.31
CA LEU A 323 3.61 6.29 -14.49
C LEU A 323 2.46 6.14 -15.48
N ALA A 324 2.20 7.18 -16.26
CA ALA A 324 1.08 7.21 -17.21
C ALA A 324 1.07 6.04 -18.22
N SER A 325 2.24 5.56 -18.63
CA SER A 325 2.36 4.42 -19.55
C SER A 325 2.11 3.06 -18.88
N MET A 326 1.90 3.03 -17.57
CA MET A 326 1.83 1.81 -16.75
C MET A 326 0.50 1.65 -16.02
N VAL A 327 -0.43 2.58 -16.23
CA VAL A 327 -1.79 2.48 -15.68
C VAL A 327 -2.43 1.15 -16.11
N ARG A 328 -2.98 0.44 -15.13
CA ARG A 328 -3.68 -0.85 -15.30
C ARG A 328 -5.16 -0.66 -15.02
N ASP A 329 -6.01 -1.07 -15.95
CA ASP A 329 -7.45 -0.99 -15.76
C ASP A 329 -7.97 -1.99 -14.71
N ARG A 330 -9.26 -1.89 -14.40
CA ARG A 330 -9.94 -2.76 -13.44
C ARG A 330 -9.87 -4.24 -13.84
N GLU A 331 -10.03 -4.54 -15.13
CA GLU A 331 -10.02 -5.90 -15.63
C GLU A 331 -8.63 -6.53 -15.52
N TRP A 332 -7.57 -5.77 -15.79
CA TRP A 332 -6.19 -6.18 -15.56
C TRP A 332 -5.97 -6.54 -14.10
N THR A 333 -6.41 -5.67 -13.18
CA THR A 333 -6.24 -5.88 -11.72
C THR A 333 -7.00 -7.12 -11.25
N ARG A 334 -8.24 -7.31 -11.71
CA ARG A 334 -9.05 -8.50 -11.43
C ARG A 334 -8.38 -9.78 -11.92
N ARG A 335 -7.86 -9.76 -13.16
CA ARG A 335 -7.14 -10.90 -13.75
C ARG A 335 -5.81 -11.18 -13.08
N PHE A 336 -5.10 -10.15 -12.64
CA PHE A 336 -3.88 -10.30 -11.86
C PHE A 336 -4.18 -11.03 -10.54
N GLY A 337 -5.21 -10.59 -9.81
CA GLY A 337 -5.65 -11.26 -8.59
C GLY A 337 -6.06 -12.72 -8.79
N ALA A 338 -6.82 -13.01 -9.85
CA ALA A 338 -7.17 -14.39 -10.22
C ALA A 338 -5.92 -15.23 -10.52
N THR A 339 -4.97 -14.68 -11.31
CA THR A 339 -3.71 -15.37 -11.63
C THR A 339 -2.88 -15.62 -10.38
N ALA A 340 -2.88 -14.69 -9.41
CA ALA A 340 -2.16 -14.88 -8.14
C ALA A 340 -2.74 -16.06 -7.35
N LEU A 341 -4.07 -16.13 -7.20
CA LEU A 341 -4.72 -17.24 -6.51
C LEU A 341 -4.52 -18.58 -7.24
N GLU A 342 -4.62 -18.60 -8.56
CA GLU A 342 -4.31 -19.78 -9.39
C GLU A 342 -2.85 -20.24 -9.26
N GLY A 343 -1.92 -19.29 -9.08
CA GLY A 343 -0.50 -19.53 -8.81
C GLY A 343 -0.18 -20.00 -7.38
N GLY A 344 -1.21 -20.18 -6.54
CA GLY A 344 -1.11 -20.62 -5.15
C GLY A 344 -0.58 -19.53 -4.20
N TYR A 345 -0.64 -18.25 -4.57
CA TYR A 345 -0.40 -17.17 -3.63
C TYR A 345 -1.63 -17.01 -2.73
N ASN A 346 -1.40 -16.79 -1.44
CA ASN A 346 -2.45 -16.63 -0.44
C ASN A 346 -3.10 -15.25 -0.54
N THR A 347 -2.29 -14.23 -0.83
CA THR A 347 -2.72 -12.84 -0.97
C THR A 347 -2.11 -12.17 -2.19
N TRP A 348 -2.71 -11.08 -2.64
CA TRP A 348 -2.10 -10.19 -3.61
C TRP A 348 -2.43 -8.74 -3.27
N THR A 349 -1.48 -7.84 -3.55
CA THR A 349 -1.68 -6.39 -3.37
C THR A 349 -1.29 -5.62 -4.62
N ALA A 350 -1.88 -4.44 -4.79
CA ALA A 350 -1.41 -3.45 -5.75
C ALA A 350 -0.84 -2.22 -5.03
N TYR A 351 0.20 -1.62 -5.61
CA TYR A 351 0.78 -0.36 -5.17
C TYR A 351 -0.21 0.77 -5.40
N GLU A 352 -0.61 1.41 -4.30
CA GLU A 352 -1.40 2.63 -4.23
C GLU A 352 -2.76 2.57 -4.94
N TYR A 353 -3.83 2.47 -4.14
CA TYR A 353 -5.22 2.40 -4.61
C TYR A 353 -5.54 3.44 -5.70
N HIS A 354 -5.23 4.72 -5.48
CA HIS A 354 -5.66 5.77 -6.40
C HIS A 354 -4.89 5.85 -7.73
N LEU A 355 -3.98 4.90 -8.02
CA LEU A 355 -3.24 4.82 -9.28
C LEU A 355 -3.88 3.94 -10.34
N GLY A 356 -4.92 3.16 -10.00
CA GLY A 356 -5.55 2.25 -10.95
C GLY A 356 -6.30 2.97 -12.07
N GLY A 357 -6.43 2.32 -13.23
CA GLY A 357 -7.18 2.81 -14.38
C GLY A 357 -8.66 3.09 -14.09
N TYR A 358 -9.23 2.39 -13.11
CA TYR A 358 -10.58 2.67 -12.61
C TYR A 358 -10.76 4.10 -12.06
N MET A 359 -9.68 4.75 -11.64
CA MET A 359 -9.73 6.15 -11.24
C MET A 359 -9.89 7.05 -12.45
N TYR A 360 -9.21 6.71 -13.53
CA TYR A 360 -8.95 7.57 -14.67
C TYR A 360 -9.83 7.34 -15.91
N ASP A 361 -10.46 6.17 -16.01
CA ASP A 361 -11.14 5.70 -17.22
C ASP A 361 -12.63 5.40 -16.98
N GLU A 362 -13.07 5.29 -15.71
CA GLU A 362 -14.44 4.96 -15.34
C GLU A 362 -15.15 6.18 -14.74
N PRO A 363 -16.48 6.34 -14.84
CA PRO A 363 -17.22 7.37 -14.11
C PRO A 363 -17.37 7.05 -12.61
N PRO A 364 -17.70 8.03 -11.75
CA PRO A 364 -18.14 7.72 -10.39
C PRO A 364 -19.49 6.97 -10.43
N ILE A 365 -19.58 5.83 -9.73
CA ILE A 365 -20.78 4.97 -9.71
C ILE A 365 -21.34 4.95 -8.29
N PRO A 366 -22.64 5.22 -8.07
CA PRO A 366 -23.25 5.05 -6.75
C PRO A 366 -23.34 3.56 -6.41
N LEU A 367 -22.75 3.15 -5.28
CA LEU A 367 -22.64 1.75 -4.87
C LEU A 367 -23.54 1.40 -3.69
N ARG A 368 -23.73 2.34 -2.76
CA ARG A 368 -24.54 2.15 -1.55
C ARG A 368 -25.26 3.44 -1.19
N ALA A 369 -26.49 3.36 -0.71
CA ALA A 369 -27.19 4.49 -0.17
C ALA A 369 -27.93 4.12 1.12
N ASP A 370 -27.72 4.89 2.16
CA ASP A 370 -28.30 4.66 3.48
C ASP A 370 -29.07 5.90 3.92
N ARG A 371 -30.29 5.71 4.43
CA ARG A 371 -31.05 6.77 5.06
C ARG A 371 -30.47 7.06 6.46
N SER A 372 -29.98 8.27 6.71
CA SER A 372 -29.48 8.67 8.03
C SER A 372 -30.58 9.25 8.94
N THR A 373 -31.53 9.98 8.35
CA THR A 373 -32.68 10.59 9.06
C THR A 373 -33.95 10.52 8.20
N ALA A 374 -35.05 11.14 8.63
CA ALA A 374 -36.28 11.21 7.84
C ALA A 374 -36.12 11.99 6.51
N ASP A 375 -35.13 12.89 6.42
CA ASP A 375 -34.89 13.80 5.30
C ASP A 375 -33.45 13.71 4.74
N GLU A 376 -32.59 12.86 5.28
CA GLU A 376 -31.20 12.72 4.85
C GLU A 376 -30.87 11.33 4.28
N VAL A 377 -30.11 11.33 3.19
CA VAL A 377 -29.54 10.13 2.57
C VAL A 377 -28.04 10.33 2.38
N VAL A 378 -27.26 9.32 2.70
CA VAL A 378 -25.83 9.27 2.37
C VAL A 378 -25.62 8.28 1.25
N VAL A 379 -25.08 8.74 0.12
CA VAL A 379 -24.77 7.91 -1.05
C VAL A 379 -23.27 7.76 -1.18
N SER A 380 -22.78 6.53 -1.17
CA SER A 380 -21.37 6.19 -1.30
C SER A 380 -21.05 5.78 -2.73
N PHE A 381 -20.06 6.44 -3.32
CA PHE A 381 -19.61 6.23 -4.69
C PHE A 381 -18.39 5.31 -4.75
N SER A 382 -18.13 4.75 -5.93
CA SER A 382 -16.97 3.92 -6.24
C SER A 382 -15.62 4.64 -6.13
N LYS A 383 -15.64 5.97 -6.10
CA LYS A 383 -14.45 6.82 -5.96
C LYS A 383 -14.83 8.21 -5.43
N ARG A 384 -13.82 9.00 -5.10
CA ARG A 384 -13.98 10.39 -4.68
C ARG A 384 -14.75 11.24 -5.70
N ILE A 385 -15.66 12.06 -5.19
CA ILE A 385 -16.50 12.97 -5.96
C ILE A 385 -16.23 14.42 -5.56
N ALA A 386 -16.50 15.34 -6.48
CA ALA A 386 -16.55 16.77 -6.18
C ALA A 386 -17.86 17.11 -5.46
N THR A 387 -17.85 18.17 -4.64
CA THR A 387 -19.08 18.71 -4.06
C THR A 387 -19.95 19.28 -5.19
N PRO A 388 -21.14 18.70 -5.44
CA PRO A 388 -22.00 19.20 -6.52
C PRO A 388 -22.71 20.50 -6.10
N SER A 389 -23.01 21.35 -7.06
CA SER A 389 -23.97 22.43 -6.86
C SER A 389 -25.38 21.86 -6.77
N VAL A 390 -26.17 22.28 -5.78
CA VAL A 390 -27.59 21.88 -5.62
C VAL A 390 -28.39 22.13 -6.91
N ASN A 391 -28.06 23.19 -7.65
CA ASN A 391 -28.74 23.55 -8.90
C ASN A 391 -28.35 22.65 -10.09
N GLU A 392 -27.25 21.92 -10.00
CA GLU A 392 -26.74 21.03 -11.06
C GLU A 392 -27.08 19.58 -10.78
N LEU A 393 -27.19 19.20 -9.50
CA LEU A 393 -27.59 17.86 -9.10
C LEU A 393 -29.08 17.62 -9.37
N ARG A 394 -29.40 16.49 -9.99
CA ARG A 394 -30.77 16.03 -10.18
C ARG A 394 -30.96 14.69 -9.47
N VAL A 395 -32.06 14.59 -8.76
CA VAL A 395 -32.35 13.47 -7.86
C VAL A 395 -33.75 12.95 -8.15
N TRP A 396 -33.89 11.65 -8.34
CA TRP A 396 -35.19 11.00 -8.54
C TRP A 396 -35.29 9.76 -7.67
N SER A 397 -36.51 9.47 -7.21
CA SER A 397 -36.84 8.20 -6.56
C SER A 397 -37.73 7.34 -7.44
N ARG A 398 -37.57 6.02 -7.33
CA ARG A 398 -38.57 5.04 -7.75
C ARG A 398 -38.91 4.17 -6.54
N GLU A 399 -40.16 4.18 -6.11
CA GLU A 399 -40.59 3.30 -5.01
C GLU A 399 -40.53 1.83 -5.43
N SER A 400 -40.02 0.98 -4.54
CA SER A 400 -39.95 -0.47 -4.77
C SER A 400 -41.34 -1.08 -4.56
N SER A 401 -41.91 -1.69 -5.60
CA SER A 401 -43.13 -2.49 -5.46
C SER A 401 -42.78 -3.89 -4.94
N THR A 402 -43.10 -4.17 -3.67
CA THR A 402 -43.01 -5.52 -3.12
C THR A 402 -44.10 -6.40 -3.74
N GLY A 403 -43.72 -7.38 -4.56
CA GLY A 403 -44.61 -8.48 -4.94
C GLY A 403 -44.87 -9.40 -3.74
N ALA A 404 -46.06 -10.00 -3.68
CA ALA A 404 -46.55 -10.80 -2.54
C ALA A 404 -45.79 -12.12 -2.27
N THR A 405 -44.63 -12.36 -2.89
CA THR A 405 -43.83 -13.59 -2.76
C THR A 405 -42.36 -13.35 -2.41
N GLY A 406 -41.97 -12.13 -2.02
CA GLY A 406 -40.60 -11.83 -1.61
C GLY A 406 -39.58 -11.72 -2.75
N ASP A 407 -40.00 -11.99 -4.00
CA ASP A 407 -39.19 -11.75 -5.19
C ASP A 407 -39.49 -10.35 -5.77
N LEU A 408 -38.44 -9.53 -5.89
CA LEU A 408 -38.48 -8.19 -6.47
C LEU A 408 -38.67 -8.30 -7.99
N ILE A 409 -39.87 -7.99 -8.47
CA ILE A 409 -40.14 -7.88 -9.91
C ILE A 409 -39.68 -6.50 -10.39
N ARG A 410 -38.62 -6.45 -11.20
CA ARG A 410 -38.29 -5.28 -12.03
C ARG A 410 -39.39 -5.14 -13.10
N THR A 411 -40.49 -4.48 -12.79
CA THR A 411 -41.46 -4.08 -13.82
C THR A 411 -40.85 -2.95 -14.65
N GLY A 412 -40.42 -3.29 -15.86
CA GLY A 412 -39.87 -2.35 -16.84
C GLY A 412 -40.93 -1.35 -17.30
N GLY A 413 -40.62 -0.07 -17.13
CA GLY A 413 -41.34 1.08 -17.67
C GLY A 413 -40.72 2.36 -17.14
N ASN A 414 -40.38 3.30 -18.01
CA ASN A 414 -39.81 4.62 -17.66
C ASN A 414 -40.75 5.51 -16.82
N ASP A 415 -41.96 5.05 -16.48
CA ASP A 415 -43.08 5.84 -15.95
C ASP A 415 -43.14 6.00 -14.42
N SER A 416 -42.08 5.70 -13.66
CA SER A 416 -42.12 5.73 -12.19
C SER A 416 -40.99 6.49 -11.50
N LEU A 417 -40.21 7.30 -12.21
CA LEU A 417 -39.25 8.21 -11.57
C LEU A 417 -39.96 9.48 -11.11
N ARG A 418 -39.95 9.74 -9.80
CA ARG A 418 -40.44 10.98 -9.21
C ARG A 418 -39.26 11.89 -8.87
N PRO A 419 -39.22 13.15 -9.34
CA PRO A 419 -38.18 14.08 -8.93
C PRO A 419 -38.28 14.34 -7.43
N LEU A 420 -37.12 14.40 -6.78
CA LEU A 420 -36.99 14.75 -5.38
C LEU A 420 -36.47 16.18 -5.26
N GLU A 421 -37.03 16.93 -4.30
CA GLU A 421 -36.60 18.30 -4.04
C GLU A 421 -35.37 18.29 -3.13
N LEU A 422 -34.22 18.62 -3.71
CA LEU A 422 -32.95 18.70 -3.02
C LEU A 422 -32.85 20.03 -2.27
N VAL A 423 -32.61 19.97 -0.97
CA VAL A 423 -32.42 21.14 -0.10
C VAL A 423 -30.95 21.48 0.04
N ASP A 424 -30.11 20.46 0.22
CA ASP A 424 -28.68 20.62 0.45
C ASP A 424 -27.89 19.40 -0.03
N ALA A 425 -26.63 19.62 -0.43
CA ALA A 425 -25.72 18.57 -0.85
C ALA A 425 -24.28 18.90 -0.43
N ALA A 426 -23.62 17.94 0.21
CA ALA A 426 -22.22 18.04 0.60
C ALA A 426 -21.45 16.76 0.23
N ALA A 427 -20.22 16.90 -0.24
CA ALA A 427 -19.33 15.75 -0.46
C ALA A 427 -18.31 15.62 0.66
N ASP A 428 -18.15 14.39 1.14
CA ASP A 428 -17.05 13.95 1.98
C ASP A 428 -16.35 12.79 1.28
N GLY A 429 -15.37 13.12 0.44
CA GLY A 429 -14.64 12.13 -0.35
C GLY A 429 -15.54 11.38 -1.34
N ASN A 430 -15.75 10.07 -1.15
CA ASN A 430 -16.67 9.27 -1.97
C ASN A 430 -18.13 9.33 -1.49
N ARG A 431 -18.42 10.02 -0.39
CA ARG A 431 -19.76 10.07 0.21
C ARG A 431 -20.43 11.38 -0.16
N LEU A 432 -21.65 11.29 -0.68
CA LEU A 432 -22.55 12.41 -0.94
C LEU A 432 -23.63 12.43 0.12
N LEU A 433 -23.64 13.46 0.96
CA LEU A 433 -24.68 13.71 1.95
C LEU A 433 -25.75 14.58 1.29
N LEU A 434 -26.98 14.10 1.26
CA LEU A 434 -28.12 14.77 0.63
C LEU A 434 -29.19 15.03 1.68
N ARG A 435 -29.69 16.26 1.71
CA ARG A 435 -30.92 16.60 2.43
C ARG A 435 -32.04 16.86 1.44
N ILE A 436 -33.11 16.11 1.54
CA ILE A 436 -34.18 16.02 0.54
C ILE A 436 -35.53 16.22 1.23
N CYS A 437 -36.35 17.11 0.68
CA CYS A 437 -37.72 17.28 1.13
C CYS A 437 -38.56 16.05 0.80
N ASN A 438 -39.34 15.57 1.79
CA ASN A 438 -40.34 14.51 1.61
C ASN A 438 -39.75 13.21 1.02
N LEU A 439 -38.68 12.68 1.62
CA LEU A 439 -38.16 11.36 1.24
C LEU A 439 -39.25 10.29 1.30
N PRO A 440 -39.30 9.35 0.34
CA PRO A 440 -40.26 8.26 0.38
C PRO A 440 -40.14 7.49 1.71
N PRO A 441 -41.24 7.21 2.42
CA PRO A 441 -41.16 6.60 3.75
C PRO A 441 -40.70 5.13 3.72
N ARG A 442 -40.86 4.44 2.59
CA ARG A 442 -40.45 3.05 2.35
C ARG A 442 -39.14 2.99 1.58
N ALA A 443 -38.55 1.81 1.43
CA ALA A 443 -37.39 1.57 0.57
C ALA A 443 -37.68 2.00 -0.88
N PHE A 444 -36.68 2.59 -1.54
CA PHE A 444 -36.79 3.12 -2.90
C PHE A 444 -35.44 3.05 -3.63
N SER A 445 -35.48 3.03 -4.96
CA SER A 445 -34.30 3.31 -5.79
C SER A 445 -34.07 4.81 -5.88
N LEU A 446 -32.83 5.24 -5.69
CA LEU A 446 -32.38 6.61 -5.93
C LEU A 446 -31.58 6.66 -7.24
N ARG A 447 -31.94 7.60 -8.12
CA ARG A 447 -31.18 7.98 -9.31
C ARG A 447 -30.59 9.37 -9.09
N LEU A 448 -29.31 9.53 -9.43
CA LEU A 448 -28.57 10.78 -9.36
C LEU A 448 -28.04 11.13 -10.74
N GLU A 449 -27.97 12.41 -11.06
CA GLU A 449 -27.33 12.92 -12.28
C GLU A 449 -26.63 14.25 -11.97
N GLY A 450 -25.41 14.42 -12.50
CA GLY A 450 -24.61 15.63 -12.31
C GLY A 450 -23.48 15.50 -11.28
N VAL A 451 -23.21 14.31 -10.75
CA VAL A 451 -22.07 14.06 -9.84
C VAL A 451 -20.79 13.89 -10.66
N GLN A 452 -19.74 14.62 -10.27
CA GLN A 452 -18.42 14.60 -10.93
C GLN A 452 -17.36 13.98 -10.02
N ASP A 453 -16.31 13.43 -10.60
CA ASP A 453 -15.09 13.05 -9.88
C ASP A 453 -14.09 14.23 -9.76
N THR A 454 -12.93 13.98 -9.15
CA THR A 454 -11.93 15.01 -8.78
C THR A 454 -10.58 14.84 -9.51
N PRO A 455 -10.51 15.08 -10.84
CA PRO A 455 -9.28 14.88 -11.63
C PRO A 455 -8.10 15.73 -11.15
N GLU A 456 -8.36 16.87 -10.51
CA GLU A 456 -7.35 17.75 -9.93
C GLU A 456 -6.56 17.09 -8.79
N LEU A 457 -7.12 16.07 -8.13
CA LEU A 457 -6.50 15.35 -7.03
C LEU A 457 -5.76 14.08 -7.45
N TRP A 458 -5.89 13.65 -8.71
CA TRP A 458 -5.20 12.45 -9.19
C TRP A 458 -3.70 12.68 -9.35
N LEU A 459 -2.90 11.60 -9.25
CA LEU A 459 -1.46 11.68 -9.49
C LEU A 459 -1.18 12.15 -10.93
N LEU A 460 -1.82 11.50 -11.91
CA LEU A 460 -1.65 11.82 -13.32
C LEU A 460 -2.59 12.96 -13.72
N LYS A 461 -2.00 14.10 -14.11
CA LYS A 461 -2.71 15.33 -14.47
C LYS A 461 -3.15 15.35 -15.94
N GLY A 462 -4.06 16.27 -16.27
CA GLY A 462 -4.48 16.56 -17.65
C GLY A 462 -5.66 15.72 -18.16
N ARG A 463 -6.32 14.96 -17.30
CA ARG A 463 -7.57 14.24 -17.62
C ARG A 463 -8.80 15.08 -17.28
N LYS A 464 -9.91 14.84 -17.99
CA LYS A 464 -11.19 15.51 -17.75
C LYS A 464 -11.96 14.80 -16.64
N ALA A 465 -12.82 15.54 -15.96
CA ALA A 465 -13.75 14.96 -15.01
C ALA A 465 -14.74 14.04 -15.73
N HIS A 466 -15.07 12.93 -15.09
CA HIS A 466 -16.18 12.09 -15.50
C HIS A 466 -17.44 12.48 -14.73
N HIS A 467 -18.58 12.29 -15.37
CA HIS A 467 -19.88 12.43 -14.73
C HIS A 467 -20.46 11.05 -14.46
N ASN A 468 -21.19 10.91 -13.36
CA ASN A 468 -21.92 9.69 -13.07
C ASN A 468 -22.95 9.41 -14.17
N LEU A 469 -23.14 8.14 -14.52
CA LEU A 469 -24.09 7.77 -15.57
C LEU A 469 -25.51 7.66 -14.98
N PRO A 470 -26.53 8.28 -15.61
CA PRO A 470 -27.88 8.34 -15.05
C PRO A 470 -28.60 6.99 -14.95
N GLU A 471 -28.15 5.96 -15.65
CA GLU A 471 -28.70 4.60 -15.59
C GLU A 471 -28.37 3.84 -14.30
N HIS A 472 -27.43 4.35 -13.48
CA HIS A 472 -27.08 3.72 -12.22
C HIS A 472 -28.01 4.18 -11.09
N GLU A 473 -28.95 3.32 -10.74
CA GLU A 473 -29.79 3.45 -9.55
C GLU A 473 -29.20 2.69 -8.37
N VAL A 474 -29.30 3.28 -7.17
CA VAL A 474 -28.88 2.66 -5.91
C VAL A 474 -30.08 2.48 -5.00
N GLN A 475 -30.17 1.33 -4.32
CA GLN A 475 -31.24 1.11 -3.35
C GLN A 475 -30.97 1.91 -2.07
N VAL A 476 -32.00 2.60 -1.58
CA VAL A 476 -32.04 3.20 -0.26
C VAL A 476 -32.89 2.30 0.62
N LEU A 477 -32.24 1.70 1.62
CA LEU A 477 -32.88 0.79 2.57
C LEU A 477 -33.54 1.54 3.74
#